data_AF-A0A813KDJ1-F1
#
_entry.id   AF-A0A813KDJ1-F1
#
_cell.length_a   1.000
_cell.length_b   1.000
_cell.length_c   1.000
_cell.angle_alpha   90.00
_cell.angle_beta   90.00
_cell.angle_gamma   90.00
#
_symmetry.space_group_name_H-M   'P 1'
#
loop_
_entity.id
_entity.type
_entity.pdbx_description
1 polymer ?
#
loop_
_entity_poly.entity_id
_entity_poly.type
_entity_poly.pdbx_seq_one_letter_code
_entity_poly.pdbx_strand_id
1 'polypeptide(L)'
;ESSESMPAMLGGAIPDIFRFAQPGSVLVFLDATHRLWPNLAVTAAAAGGFEMISPQGLNAHVHALAFLRSGPSASQGSCCGQGFASPKHFDTFAEHQRANEARF
;
A
#
# COMPACT_ATOMS: atom_id res chain seq x y z
N GLU A 1 -17.87 -14.43 22.22
CA GLU A 1 -16.83 -13.39 22.14
C GLU A 1 -15.92 -13.73 20.98
N SER A 2 -15.95 -12.92 19.92
CA SER A 2 -15.01 -13.06 18.81
C SER A 2 -13.68 -12.47 19.28
N SER A 3 -12.69 -13.30 19.56
CA SER A 3 -11.32 -12.83 19.76
C SER A 3 -10.85 -12.21 18.45
N GLU A 4 -11.02 -10.90 18.30
CA GLU A 4 -10.38 -10.15 17.23
C GLU A 4 -8.87 -10.25 17.47
N SER A 5 -8.20 -11.10 16.68
CA SER A 5 -6.76 -11.21 16.69
C SER A 5 -6.17 -9.86 16.31
N MET A 6 -5.35 -9.27 17.19
CA MET A 6 -4.65 -8.03 16.85
C MET A 6 -3.85 -8.22 15.55
N PRO A 7 -3.81 -7.21 14.67
CA PRO A 7 -3.00 -7.27 13.46
C PRO A 7 -1.55 -7.62 13.77
N ALA A 8 -1.01 -8.60 13.05
CA ALA A 8 0.35 -9.08 13.21
C ALA A 8 1.13 -8.85 11.92
N MET A 9 2.46 -8.75 12.05
CA MET A 9 3.35 -8.66 10.90
C MET A 9 3.19 -9.91 10.02
N LEU A 10 3.11 -9.72 8.70
CA LEU A 10 3.05 -10.82 7.76
C LEU A 10 4.41 -11.52 7.70
N GLY A 11 4.39 -12.86 7.58
CA GLY A 11 5.59 -13.66 7.34
C GLY A 11 5.91 -13.84 5.86
N GLY A 12 6.88 -14.71 5.57
CA GLY A 12 7.25 -15.08 4.20
C GLY A 12 7.98 -13.95 3.45
N ALA A 13 7.68 -13.78 2.17
CA ALA A 13 8.36 -12.82 1.31
C ALA A 13 7.87 -11.36 1.48
N ILE A 14 6.73 -11.12 2.14
CA ILE A 14 6.14 -9.78 2.24
C ILE A 14 7.07 -8.78 2.95
N PRO A 15 7.66 -9.09 4.12
CA PRO A 15 8.64 -8.20 4.77
C PRO A 15 9.83 -7.88 3.87
N ASP A 16 10.32 -8.86 3.10
CA ASP A 16 11.45 -8.66 2.20
C ASP A 16 11.09 -7.72 1.04
N ILE A 17 9.89 -7.82 0.48
CA ILE A 17 9.42 -6.90 -0.56
C ILE A 17 9.45 -5.46 -0.06
N PHE A 18 8.94 -5.20 1.15
CA PHE A 18 9.01 -3.86 1.73
C PHE A 18 10.44 -3.42 2.03
N ARG A 19 11.30 -4.33 2.52
CA ARG A 19 12.70 -4.04 2.83
C ARG A 19 13.52 -3.68 1.60
N PHE A 20 13.30 -4.36 0.48
CA PHE A 20 14.10 -4.21 -0.74
C PHE A 20 13.53 -3.19 -1.73
N ALA A 21 12.30 -2.73 -1.54
CA ALA A 21 11.72 -1.68 -2.36
C ALA A 21 12.55 -0.39 -2.27
N GLN A 22 12.92 0.14 -3.44
CA GLN A 22 13.70 1.36 -3.54
C GLN A 22 12.84 2.60 -3.26
N PRO A 23 13.41 3.70 -2.75
CA PRO A 23 12.75 5.00 -2.75
C PRO A 23 12.09 5.34 -4.10
N GLY A 24 10.85 5.83 -4.06
CA GLY A 24 10.02 6.10 -5.24
C GLY A 24 9.23 4.89 -5.75
N SER A 25 9.45 3.69 -5.19
CA SER A 25 8.66 2.51 -5.56
C SER A 25 7.23 2.62 -5.06
N VAL A 26 6.28 2.17 -5.88
CA VAL A 26 4.89 1.96 -5.49
C VAL A 26 4.64 0.47 -5.40
N LEU A 27 4.24 0.00 -4.22
CA LEU A 27 3.79 -1.37 -4.00
C LEU A 27 2.27 -1.39 -3.96
N VAL A 28 1.66 -2.16 -4.87
CA VAL A 28 0.21 -2.34 -4.93
C VAL A 28 -0.13 -3.76 -4.54
N PHE A 29 -0.90 -3.91 -3.47
CA PHE A 29 -1.42 -5.19 -3.01
C PHE A 29 -2.89 -5.29 -3.34
N LEU A 30 -3.29 -6.41 -3.92
CA LEU A 30 -4.67 -6.69 -4.29
C LEU A 30 -5.20 -7.76 -3.34
N ASP A 31 -6.27 -7.45 -2.62
CA ASP A 31 -6.95 -8.36 -1.69
C ASP A 31 -8.46 -8.17 -1.84
N ALA A 32 -9.14 -9.20 -2.31
CA ALA A 32 -10.59 -9.18 -2.49
C ALA A 32 -11.38 -9.14 -1.16
N THR A 33 -10.73 -9.49 -0.05
CA THR A 33 -11.38 -9.71 1.26
C THR A 33 -11.04 -8.64 2.30
N HIS A 34 -10.02 -7.83 2.02
CA HIS A 34 -9.50 -6.75 2.88
C HIS A 34 -8.92 -7.24 4.22
N ARG A 35 -8.88 -8.56 4.43
CA ARG A 35 -8.42 -9.19 5.67
C ARG A 35 -6.94 -8.97 5.91
N LEU A 36 -6.17 -8.77 4.84
CA LEU A 36 -4.72 -8.61 4.94
C LEU A 36 -4.29 -7.17 5.17
N TRP A 37 -5.16 -6.18 4.98
CA TRP A 37 -4.75 -4.78 5.04
C TRP A 37 -4.18 -4.34 6.38
N PRO A 38 -4.77 -4.71 7.55
CA PRO A 38 -4.19 -4.33 8.83
C PRO A 38 -2.78 -4.92 9.00
N ASN A 39 -2.58 -6.18 8.59
CA ASN A 39 -1.29 -6.86 8.67
C ASN A 39 -0.28 -6.29 7.67
N LEU A 40 -0.71 -5.90 6.46
CA LEU A 40 0.12 -5.21 5.47
C LEU A 40 0.56 -3.84 5.99
N ALA A 41 -0.35 -3.08 6.59
CA ALA A 41 -0.04 -1.77 7.17
C ALA A 41 1.00 -1.89 8.31
N VAL A 42 0.82 -2.87 9.21
CA VAL A 42 1.80 -3.18 10.27
C VAL A 42 3.16 -3.59 9.67
N THR A 43 3.16 -4.42 8.62
CA THR A 43 4.39 -4.88 7.97
C THR A 43 5.14 -3.74 7.27
N ALA A 44 4.40 -2.87 6.58
CA ALA A 44 4.97 -1.69 5.93
C ALA A 44 5.54 -0.69 6.96
N ALA A 45 4.83 -0.48 8.07
CA ALA A 45 5.28 0.38 9.15
C ALA A 45 6.57 -0.15 9.80
N ALA A 46 6.67 -1.47 10.02
CA ALA A 46 7.86 -2.12 10.54
C ALA A 46 9.07 -2.00 9.60
N ALA A 47 8.85 -2.00 8.28
CA ALA A 47 9.89 -1.76 7.29
C ALA A 47 10.33 -0.28 7.18
N GLY A 48 9.51 0.65 7.71
CA GLY A 48 9.77 2.09 7.75
C GLY A 48 9.73 2.77 6.38
N GLY A 49 9.56 4.10 6.35
CA GLY A 49 9.69 4.88 5.12
C GLY A 49 8.63 4.63 4.05
N PHE A 50 7.47 4.08 4.42
CA PHE A 50 6.33 3.93 3.52
C PHE A 50 5.19 4.85 3.92
N GLU A 51 4.62 5.52 2.93
CA GLU A 51 3.33 6.20 3.04
C GLU A 51 2.24 5.27 2.49
N MET A 52 1.22 5.01 3.30
CA MET A 52 0.08 4.21 2.88
C MET A 52 -0.94 5.11 2.20
N ILE A 53 -1.18 4.88 0.92
CA ILE A 53 -2.21 5.55 0.14
C ILE A 53 -3.45 4.67 0.19
N SER A 54 -4.28 4.92 1.19
CA SER A 54 -5.64 4.39 1.23
C SER A 54 -6.54 5.39 0.50
N PRO A 55 -7.23 5.00 -0.58
CA PRO A 55 -8.15 5.91 -1.26
C PRO A 55 -9.29 6.29 -0.31
N GLN A 56 -9.25 7.52 0.22
CA GLN A 56 -10.35 8.04 1.04
C GLN A 56 -11.63 8.14 0.20
N GLY A 57 -12.72 7.60 0.73
CA GLY A 57 -14.05 7.71 0.11
C GLY A 57 -14.42 6.60 -0.86
N LEU A 58 -13.61 5.54 -1.01
CA LEU A 58 -14.03 4.35 -1.73
C LEU A 58 -14.56 3.30 -0.75
N ASN A 59 -15.81 2.92 -0.97
CA ASN A 59 -16.67 2.10 -0.13
C ASN A 59 -16.14 0.66 0.00
N ALA A 60 -16.94 -0.24 0.60
CA ALA A 60 -16.65 -1.64 0.92
C ALA A 60 -16.17 -2.57 -0.24
N HIS A 61 -15.78 -2.02 -1.39
CA HIS A 61 -15.33 -2.69 -2.62
C HIS A 61 -13.89 -2.36 -3.03
N VAL A 62 -13.14 -1.58 -2.22
CA VAL A 62 -11.74 -1.32 -2.52
C VAL A 62 -10.98 -2.63 -2.39
N HIS A 63 -10.50 -3.25 -3.47
CA HIS A 63 -9.75 -4.51 -3.38
C HIS A 63 -8.24 -4.32 -3.46
N ALA A 64 -7.76 -3.13 -3.17
CA ALA A 64 -6.38 -2.77 -3.41
C ALA A 64 -5.86 -1.74 -2.41
N LEU A 65 -4.62 -1.92 -1.97
CA LEU A 65 -3.91 -1.02 -1.07
C LEU A 65 -2.56 -0.66 -1.69
N ALA A 66 -2.24 0.63 -1.74
CA ALA A 66 -0.99 1.12 -2.32
C ALA A 66 -0.08 1.70 -1.22
N PHE A 67 1.22 1.41 -1.34
CA PHE A 67 2.27 1.96 -0.49
C PHE A 67 3.32 2.64 -1.34
N LEU A 68 3.65 3.89 -1.02
CA LEU A 68 4.72 4.64 -1.64
C LEU A 68 5.95 4.60 -0.74
N ARG A 69 7.09 4.10 -1.23
CA ARG A 69 8.36 4.19 -0.49
C ARG A 69 8.89 5.61 -0.61
N SER A 70 8.82 6.37 0.47
CA SER A 70 9.53 7.64 0.59
C SER A 70 11.02 7.39 0.78
N GLY A 71 11.86 8.17 0.10
CA GLY A 71 13.30 8.15 0.33
C GLY A 71 13.64 8.55 1.77
N PRO A 72 14.89 8.32 2.23
CA PRO A 72 15.36 8.95 3.45
C PRO A 72 15.15 10.46 3.26
N SER A 73 14.20 11.01 4.02
CA SER A 73 14.00 12.44 4.09
C SER A 73 15.29 12.99 4.67
N ALA A 74 16.15 13.53 3.79
CA ALA A 74 17.19 14.44 4.23
C ALA A 74 16.45 15.53 4.98
N SER A 75 16.59 15.52 6.30
CA SER A 75 16.03 16.51 7.19
C SER A 75 16.22 17.91 6.59
N GLN A 76 15.12 18.63 6.42
CA GLN A 76 15.03 20.06 6.08
C GLN A 76 15.43 20.43 4.64
N GLY A 77 14.44 20.95 3.89
CA GLY A 77 14.68 21.90 2.81
C GLY A 77 14.81 21.33 1.41
N SER A 78 13.75 20.73 0.86
CA SER A 78 13.52 20.83 -0.58
C SER A 78 12.05 20.62 -0.90
N CYS A 79 11.38 21.71 -1.25
CA CYS A 79 9.98 21.78 -1.67
C CYS A 79 9.71 21.15 -3.05
N CYS A 80 10.70 20.54 -3.70
CA CYS A 80 10.57 20.03 -5.06
C CYS A 80 11.48 18.81 -5.30
N GLY A 81 11.11 17.65 -4.75
CA GLY A 81 11.76 16.37 -5.06
C GLY A 81 10.94 15.59 -6.09
N GLN A 82 11.26 15.77 -7.37
CA GLN A 82 10.62 15.08 -8.49
C GLN A 82 10.77 13.55 -8.39
N GLY A 83 9.62 12.88 -8.46
CA GLY A 83 9.49 11.44 -8.55
C GLY A 83 8.07 11.00 -8.24
N PHE A 84 7.07 11.84 -8.56
CA PHE A 84 5.67 11.46 -8.44
C PHE A 84 5.45 10.23 -9.30
N ALA A 85 4.92 9.17 -8.67
CA ALA A 85 4.49 7.96 -9.34
C ALA A 85 3.77 8.33 -10.65
N SER A 86 4.26 7.81 -11.78
CA SER A 86 3.60 8.04 -13.07
C SER A 86 2.10 7.74 -12.93
N PRO A 87 1.20 8.60 -13.43
CA PRO A 87 -0.25 8.40 -13.38
C PRO A 87 -0.69 6.99 -13.81
N LYS A 88 0.10 6.37 -14.70
CA LYS A 88 -0.08 5.00 -15.20
C LYS A 88 -0.15 3.91 -14.12
N HIS A 89 0.51 4.09 -12.97
CA HIS A 89 0.42 3.13 -11.87
C HIS A 89 -0.96 3.17 -11.19
N PHE A 90 -1.55 4.35 -11.10
CA PHE A 90 -2.91 4.53 -10.61
C PHE A 90 -3.94 4.07 -11.65
N ASP A 91 -3.62 4.10 -12.95
CA ASP A 91 -4.49 3.54 -13.99
C ASP A 91 -4.67 2.03 -13.82
N THR A 92 -3.58 1.29 -13.53
CA THR A 92 -3.67 -0.16 -13.25
C THR A 92 -4.53 -0.45 -12.01
N PHE A 93 -4.42 0.41 -10.99
CA PHE A 93 -5.26 0.34 -9.79
C PHE A 93 -6.74 0.55 -10.12
N ALA A 94 -7.06 1.59 -10.89
CA ALA A 94 -8.42 1.90 -11.33
C ALA A 94 -9.01 0.81 -12.24
N GLU A 95 -8.22 0.23 -13.14
CA GLU A 95 -8.65 -0.88 -14.00
C GLU A 95 -8.94 -2.15 -13.21
N HIS A 96 -8.09 -2.50 -12.24
CA HIS A 96 -8.33 -3.67 -11.40
C HIS A 96 -9.59 -3.50 -10.54
N GLN A 97 -9.83 -2.30 -10.00
CA GLN A 97 -11.07 -1.99 -9.29
C GLN A 97 -12.29 -2.17 -10.20
N ARG A 98 -12.28 -1.55 -11.39
CA ARG A 98 -13.37 -1.66 -12.36
C ARG A 98 -13.66 -3.11 -12.75
N ALA A 99 -12.63 -3.94 -12.91
CA ALA A 99 -12.77 -5.35 -13.25
C ALA A 99 -13.44 -6.19 -12.15
N ASN A 100 -13.26 -5.81 -10.88
CA ASN A 100 -13.90 -6.51 -9.76
C ASN A 100 -15.30 -5.96 -9.45
N GLU A 101 -15.54 -4.65 -9.62
CA GLU A 101 -16.89 -4.08 -9.50
C GLU A 101 -17.88 -4.70 -10.49
N ALA A 102 -17.46 -4.98 -11.73
CA ALA A 102 -18.32 -5.60 -12.75
C ALA A 102 -18.68 -7.08 -12.47
N ARG A 103 -18.13 -7.70 -11.43
CA ARG A 103 -18.35 -9.11 -11.06
C ARG A 103 -19.34 -9.30 -9.92
N PHE A 104 -19.79 -8.23 -9.29
CA PHE A 104 -20.79 -8.21 -8.23
C PHE A 104 -22.05 -7.46 -8.69
#